data_AF-A0A9D5RP05-F1
#
_entry.id   AF-A0A9D5RP05-F1
#
_cell.length_a   1.000
_cell.length_b   1.000
_cell.length_c   1.000
_cell.angle_alpha   90.00
_cell.angle_beta   90.00
_cell.angle_gamma   90.00
#
_symmetry.space_group_name_H-M   'P 1'
#
loop_
_entity.id
_entity.type
_entity.pdbx_description
1 polymer ?
#
loop_
_entity_poly.entity_id
_entity_poly.type
_entity_poly.pdbx_seq_one_letter_code
_entity_poly.pdbx_strand_id
1 'polypeptide(L)'
;MEHPYEHIVDLILAFLIIFLFPILYFGLKLDAITQIIVQSETSEFVQDIRSKGYIDKEMYESYLEQLSKTDVLLDICMENRRQNMEPEYRFRTSEEVINEQNDAYTGTNEYNYRPVSTEIPNVKDPIDNSGGLNTETNESMLENAVKTPANPTHAHTDACYDGTRHVHTGSSLSGGGCYTGKYYHSHSGNSTSGGNCYSAMYHSHNMHCYGKKWCPGRITSSFTCSSCGMRFAESATVGAKCGASVTDYSNLTCTKSTSTVDYWYLNCGKSEGQITGYYIKCDKKAGAYYNGNIEVFPHCNRKVIDIVPTHPKQKVYLNEPLITTATATYQDGSTDMVLCSTAYTTNSVVNDKTATLTYKDETETTFTKTIIVSVIPRNKTCANGHVYNMRNDNTDPGCPFCRAYLKSLIVSYPTSGKITIYKGTTLQENAVTLLATYMDGRNEYLTSGYVDNLDKNYVGMQTVTLSYKGKYTTLIVTTKRNIRRCPICNRHYELYPDNTDPGCPYCAARTPVFTGNVLEYENKYYEFDIFKELYEGNGSYYFSNRDYFTVTVTNRTGGRGMGLLRKIFKGSGDEYIHVADGGYIREEIQK
;
A
#
# COMPACT_ATOMS: atom_id res chain seq x y z
N MET A 1 108.00 99.19 57.79
CA MET A 1 106.59 99.64 57.65
C MET A 1 106.18 99.28 56.23
N GLU A 2 105.78 98.04 56.05
CA GLU A 2 105.51 97.43 54.74
C GLU A 2 103.99 97.20 54.63
N HIS A 3 103.41 97.56 53.48
CA HIS A 3 102.00 97.40 53.09
C HIS A 3 100.91 98.29 53.75
N PRO A 4 100.99 99.63 53.66
CA PRO A 4 99.91 100.53 54.11
C PRO A 4 98.56 100.33 53.38
N TYR A 5 98.58 99.74 52.18
CA TYR A 5 97.37 99.47 51.39
C TYR A 5 96.54 98.32 51.98
N GLU A 6 97.18 97.29 52.54
CA GLU A 6 96.49 96.14 53.14
C GLU A 6 95.69 96.57 54.37
N HIS A 7 96.26 97.42 55.22
CA HIS A 7 95.54 97.97 56.38
C HIS A 7 94.38 98.91 56.00
N ILE A 8 94.49 99.63 54.88
CA ILE A 8 93.37 100.44 54.37
C ILE A 8 92.26 99.54 53.82
N VAL A 9 92.61 98.47 53.10
CA VAL A 9 91.65 97.47 52.62
C VAL A 9 90.98 96.75 53.79
N ASP A 10 91.72 96.35 54.81
CA ASP A 10 91.19 95.71 56.01
C ASP A 10 90.27 96.64 56.80
N LEU A 11 90.59 97.94 56.88
CA LEU A 11 89.72 98.93 57.51
C LEU A 11 88.42 99.13 56.73
N ILE A 12 88.50 99.20 55.39
CA ILE A 12 87.32 99.32 54.51
C ILE A 12 86.48 98.04 54.59
N LEU A 13 87.09 96.86 54.59
CA LEU A 13 86.41 95.58 54.71
C LEU A 13 85.75 95.43 56.09
N ALA A 14 86.45 95.79 57.17
CA ALA A 14 85.90 95.78 58.52
C ALA A 14 84.73 96.77 58.65
N PHE A 15 84.84 97.96 58.09
CA PHE A 15 83.74 98.92 58.02
C PHE A 15 82.57 98.34 57.22
N LEU A 16 82.81 97.78 56.04
CA LEU A 16 81.77 97.16 55.22
C LEU A 16 81.06 96.03 55.97
N ILE A 17 81.79 95.16 56.68
CA ILE A 17 81.20 94.09 57.49
C ILE A 17 80.42 94.65 58.68
N ILE A 18 80.95 95.64 59.40
CA ILE A 18 80.31 96.25 60.58
C ILE A 18 79.00 96.97 60.21
N PHE A 19 78.87 97.54 59.01
CA PHE A 19 77.64 98.20 58.58
C PHE A 19 76.70 97.28 57.80
N LEU A 20 77.24 96.41 56.94
CA LEU A 20 76.44 95.51 56.12
C LEU A 20 75.79 94.40 56.96
N PHE A 21 76.50 93.85 57.95
CA PHE A 21 75.96 92.77 58.77
C PHE A 21 74.74 93.19 59.62
N PRO A 22 74.74 94.32 60.35
CA PRO A 22 73.55 94.79 61.05
C PRO A 22 72.39 95.11 60.11
N ILE A 23 72.63 95.76 58.96
CA ILE A 23 71.58 96.06 57.98
C ILE A 23 70.95 94.76 57.46
N LEU A 24 71.77 93.75 57.15
CA LEU A 24 71.33 92.44 56.71
C LEU A 24 70.56 91.70 57.81
N TYR A 25 71.05 91.73 59.05
CA TYR A 25 70.42 91.10 60.21
C TYR A 25 69.04 91.70 60.50
N PHE A 26 68.94 93.03 60.55
CA PHE A 26 67.66 93.71 60.74
C PHE A 26 66.72 93.50 59.55
N GLY A 27 67.24 93.48 58.32
CA GLY A 27 66.45 93.15 57.14
C GLY A 27 65.85 91.74 57.23
N LEU A 28 66.65 90.73 57.58
CA LEU A 28 66.17 89.35 57.76
C LEU A 28 65.21 89.21 58.95
N LYS A 29 65.42 89.97 60.03
CA LYS A 29 64.48 90.01 61.16
C LYS A 29 63.14 90.64 60.78
N LEU A 30 63.14 91.72 60.00
CA LEU A 30 61.92 92.33 59.46
C LEU A 30 61.20 91.35 58.54
N ASP A 31 61.91 90.71 57.62
CA ASP A 31 61.36 89.70 56.70
C ASP A 31 60.70 88.54 57.49
N ALA A 32 61.34 88.05 58.56
CA ALA A 32 60.78 87.02 59.43
C ALA A 32 59.54 87.48 60.22
N ILE A 33 59.53 88.72 60.70
CA ILE A 33 58.35 89.32 61.37
C ILE A 33 57.20 89.43 60.37
N THR A 34 57.46 89.89 59.15
CA THR A 34 56.44 89.99 58.09
C THR A 34 55.85 88.62 57.77
N GLN A 35 56.68 87.57 57.63
CA GLN A 35 56.17 86.21 57.42
C GLN A 35 55.26 85.75 58.57
N ILE A 36 55.62 86.02 59.83
CA ILE A 36 54.79 85.67 61.00
C ILE A 36 53.46 86.42 60.99
N ILE A 37 53.47 87.72 60.64
CA ILE A 37 52.23 88.52 60.54
C ILE A 37 51.34 87.95 59.44
N VAL A 38 51.86 87.77 58.22
CA VAL A 38 51.10 87.19 57.10
C VAL A 38 50.54 85.82 57.51
N GLN A 39 51.34 84.98 58.16
CA GLN A 39 50.86 83.68 58.63
C GLN A 39 49.76 83.77 59.68
N SER A 40 49.87 84.68 60.64
CA SER A 40 48.85 84.89 61.66
C SER A 40 47.54 85.36 61.04
N GLU A 41 47.58 86.39 60.18
CA GLU A 41 46.40 86.97 59.53
C GLU A 41 45.76 85.98 58.55
N THR A 42 46.55 85.24 57.75
CA THR A 42 46.00 84.19 56.86
C THR A 42 45.34 83.08 57.66
N SER A 43 45.89 82.71 58.82
CA SER A 43 45.30 81.66 59.65
C SER A 43 44.01 82.11 60.32
N GLU A 44 43.94 83.35 60.80
CA GLU A 44 42.70 83.92 61.34
C GLU A 44 41.60 83.98 60.26
N PHE A 45 41.94 84.43 59.05
CA PHE A 45 41.02 84.46 57.91
C PHE A 45 40.49 83.06 57.55
N VAL A 46 41.38 82.07 57.41
CA VAL A 46 40.98 80.68 57.10
C VAL A 46 40.14 80.09 58.23
N GLN A 47 40.46 80.34 59.50
CA GLN A 47 39.68 79.85 60.63
C GLN A 47 38.28 80.47 60.68
N ASP A 48 38.15 81.76 60.43
CA ASP A 48 36.86 82.44 60.40
C ASP A 48 35.96 81.84 59.30
N ILE A 49 36.51 81.62 58.10
CA ILE A 49 35.82 80.98 56.98
C ILE A 49 35.42 79.54 57.33
N ARG A 50 36.32 78.75 57.91
CA ARG A 50 36.04 77.37 58.31
C ARG A 50 34.92 77.30 59.34
N SER A 51 34.86 78.27 60.26
CA SER A 51 33.84 78.33 61.31
C SER A 51 32.47 78.77 60.77
N LYS A 52 32.42 79.81 59.92
CA LYS A 52 31.19 80.36 59.34
C LYS A 52 30.66 79.53 58.18
N GLY A 53 31.55 78.93 57.40
CA GLY A 53 31.26 78.19 56.17
C GLY A 53 30.87 79.07 54.99
N TYR A 54 31.28 80.34 55.00
CA TYR A 54 31.18 81.26 53.86
C TYR A 54 32.30 82.30 53.92
N ILE A 55 32.62 82.91 52.77
CA ILE A 55 33.40 84.15 52.68
C ILE A 55 32.43 85.23 52.22
N ASP A 56 32.45 86.40 52.83
CA ASP A 56 31.81 87.59 52.29
C ASP A 56 32.86 88.63 51.87
N LYS A 57 32.39 89.64 51.13
CA LYS A 57 33.25 90.70 50.61
C LYS A 57 33.98 91.46 51.73
N GLU A 58 33.30 91.73 52.85
CA GLU A 58 33.86 92.49 53.98
C GLU A 58 34.99 91.72 54.67
N MET A 59 34.84 90.40 54.84
CA MET A 59 35.87 89.51 55.39
C MET A 59 37.13 89.53 54.52
N TYR A 60 36.99 89.43 53.20
CA TYR A 60 38.13 89.44 52.29
C TYR A 60 38.81 90.82 52.22
N GLU A 61 38.04 91.91 52.16
CA GLU A 61 38.58 93.27 52.17
C GLU A 61 39.30 93.60 53.49
N SER A 62 38.75 93.15 54.63
CA SER A 62 39.40 93.30 55.93
C SER A 62 40.73 92.54 56.00
N TYR A 63 40.76 91.32 55.46
CA TYR A 63 41.99 90.52 55.36
C TYR A 63 43.05 91.22 54.48
N LEU A 64 42.65 91.77 53.34
CA LEU A 64 43.54 92.57 52.49
C LEU A 64 44.08 93.81 53.22
N GLU A 65 43.24 94.51 53.99
CA GLU A 65 43.65 95.66 54.78
C GLU A 65 44.73 95.29 55.81
N GLN A 66 44.57 94.19 56.54
CA GLN A 66 45.57 93.72 57.50
C GLN A 66 46.90 93.38 56.84
N LEU A 67 46.85 92.68 55.71
CA LEU A 67 48.05 92.34 54.94
C LEU A 67 48.75 93.58 54.37
N SER A 68 48.00 94.60 53.95
CA SER A 68 48.56 95.85 53.40
C SER A 68 49.43 96.62 54.40
N LYS A 69 49.23 96.44 55.71
CA LYS A 69 50.04 97.06 56.78
C LYS A 69 51.50 96.59 56.78
N THR A 70 51.81 95.49 56.10
CA THR A 70 53.17 94.97 55.97
C THR A 70 54.03 95.74 54.95
N ASP A 71 53.44 96.61 54.13
CA ASP A 71 54.11 97.38 53.06
C ASP A 71 54.82 96.48 52.02
N VAL A 72 54.33 95.24 51.84
CA VAL A 72 54.84 94.24 50.89
C VAL A 72 53.74 93.90 49.88
N LEU A 73 54.08 93.81 48.60
CA LEU A 73 53.15 93.31 47.59
C LEU A 73 53.08 91.78 47.68
N LEU A 74 51.89 91.28 47.97
CA LEU A 74 51.59 89.86 48.12
C LEU A 74 50.72 89.37 46.94
N ASP A 75 50.83 88.08 46.65
CA ASP A 75 49.94 87.32 45.78
C ASP A 75 49.10 86.39 46.65
N ILE A 76 47.78 86.37 46.46
CA ILE A 76 46.86 85.57 47.28
C ILE A 76 46.09 84.64 46.35
N CYS A 77 46.28 83.34 46.51
CA CYS A 77 45.56 82.33 45.74
C CYS A 77 44.58 81.60 46.66
N MET A 78 43.32 81.46 46.22
CA MET A 78 42.29 80.72 46.95
C MET A 78 41.80 79.51 46.15
N GLU A 79 41.62 78.36 46.81
CA GLU A 79 41.09 77.13 46.21
C GLU A 79 40.06 76.49 47.15
N ASN A 80 38.86 76.21 46.64
CA ASN A 80 37.86 75.37 47.29
C ASN A 80 37.77 74.02 46.57
N ARG A 81 37.89 72.92 47.31
CA ARG A 81 37.70 71.56 46.81
C ARG A 81 36.46 70.94 47.43
N ARG A 82 35.51 70.55 46.57
CA ARG A 82 34.21 69.98 46.94
C ARG A 82 34.10 68.54 46.48
N GLN A 83 33.75 67.64 47.39
CA GLN A 83 33.40 66.26 47.02
C GLN A 83 31.92 66.17 46.63
N ASN A 84 31.67 65.68 45.41
CA ASN A 84 30.33 65.42 44.90
C ASN A 84 30.10 63.91 44.80
N MET A 85 28.86 63.50 45.09
CA MET A 85 28.38 62.13 45.02
C MET A 85 27.10 62.10 44.19
N GLU A 86 27.14 61.45 43.02
CA GLU A 86 25.99 61.33 42.12
C GLU A 86 25.73 59.86 41.76
N PRO A 87 24.49 59.44 41.50
CA PRO A 87 24.23 58.08 41.03
C PRO A 87 24.90 57.84 39.66
N GLU A 88 25.65 56.75 39.52
CA GLU A 88 26.25 56.39 38.23
C GLU A 88 25.20 55.73 37.32
N TYR A 89 25.06 56.25 36.09
CA TYR A 89 24.17 55.70 35.07
C TYR A 89 24.96 55.19 33.87
N ARG A 90 24.48 54.11 33.27
CA ARG A 90 24.98 53.61 31.97
C ARG A 90 23.83 53.30 31.02
N PHE A 91 24.13 53.25 29.73
CA PHE A 91 23.21 52.66 28.76
C PHE A 91 23.42 51.15 28.69
N ARG A 92 22.33 50.40 28.54
CA ARG A 92 22.40 48.97 28.22
C ARG A 92 22.75 48.79 26.76
N THR A 93 23.45 47.71 26.43
CA THR A 93 23.62 47.29 25.04
C THR A 93 22.30 46.70 24.51
N SER A 94 22.09 46.75 23.20
CA SER A 94 20.91 46.10 22.61
C SER A 94 20.90 44.59 22.85
N GLU A 95 22.06 43.96 22.98
CA GLU A 95 22.19 42.53 23.25
C GLU A 95 21.74 42.16 24.67
N GLU A 96 22.14 42.94 25.68
CA GLU A 96 21.65 42.79 27.07
C GLU A 96 20.12 42.82 27.11
N VAL A 97 19.51 43.80 26.43
CA VAL A 97 18.05 43.95 26.38
C VAL A 97 17.38 42.77 25.67
N ILE A 98 17.95 42.30 24.56
CA ILE A 98 17.42 41.13 23.83
C ILE A 98 17.46 39.89 24.71
N ASN A 99 18.55 39.67 25.45
CA ASN A 99 18.68 38.52 26.35
C ASN A 99 17.68 38.60 27.50
N GLU A 100 17.56 39.76 28.16
CA GLU A 100 16.53 39.98 29.19
C GLU A 100 15.11 39.74 28.64
N GLN A 101 14.80 40.22 27.43
CA GLN A 101 13.51 39.99 26.78
C GLN A 101 13.28 38.49 26.51
N ASN A 102 14.29 37.78 26.01
CA ASN A 102 14.19 36.34 25.76
C ASN A 102 14.03 35.53 27.06
N ASP A 103 14.75 35.89 28.12
CA ASP A 103 14.70 35.23 29.42
C ASP A 103 13.35 35.49 30.14
N ALA A 104 12.75 36.66 29.93
CA ALA A 104 11.43 37.01 30.46
C ALA A 104 10.27 36.36 29.68
N TYR A 105 10.54 35.71 28.54
CA TYR A 105 9.49 35.08 27.73
C TYR A 105 8.92 33.84 28.42
N THR A 106 7.61 33.89 28.71
CA THR A 106 6.86 32.79 29.35
C THR A 106 5.83 32.13 28.43
N GLY A 107 5.76 32.56 27.16
CA GLY A 107 4.84 32.02 26.18
C GLY A 107 5.25 30.63 25.67
N THR A 108 4.35 30.00 24.93
CA THR A 108 4.56 28.63 24.42
C THR A 108 5.24 28.62 23.06
N ASN A 109 6.03 27.59 22.79
CA ASN A 109 6.58 27.26 21.46
C ASN A 109 6.51 25.75 21.26
N GLU A 110 5.30 25.22 21.15
CA GLU A 110 5.05 23.78 21.07
C GLU A 110 5.21 23.26 19.64
N TYR A 111 5.87 22.11 19.51
CA TYR A 111 6.08 21.43 18.24
C TYR A 111 5.02 20.35 18.02
N ASN A 112 4.23 20.48 16.96
CA ASN A 112 3.17 19.53 16.60
C ASN A 112 3.58 18.65 15.41
N TYR A 113 4.12 17.47 15.70
CA TYR A 113 4.45 16.50 14.67
C TYR A 113 3.19 15.79 14.13
N ARG A 114 3.06 15.73 12.80
CA ARG A 114 2.10 14.87 12.11
C ARG A 114 2.81 13.96 11.10
N PRO A 115 2.51 12.65 11.04
CA PRO A 115 3.03 11.83 9.95
C PRO A 115 2.35 12.25 8.64
N VAL A 116 3.10 12.19 7.53
CA VAL A 116 2.56 12.45 6.19
C VAL A 116 3.01 11.35 5.23
N SER A 117 2.08 10.85 4.45
CA SER A 117 2.33 9.88 3.38
C SER A 117 1.29 10.06 2.28
N THR A 118 1.69 9.84 1.04
CA THR A 118 0.80 9.78 -0.12
C THR A 118 0.65 8.36 -0.59
N GLU A 119 -0.48 8.04 -1.23
CA GLU A 119 -0.68 6.72 -1.81
C GLU A 119 0.06 6.59 -3.16
N ILE A 120 0.44 5.35 -3.48
CA ILE A 120 0.92 5.01 -4.82
C ILE A 120 -0.27 5.12 -5.78
N PRO A 121 -0.14 5.83 -6.93
CA PRO A 121 -1.23 5.95 -7.89
C PRO A 121 -1.78 4.59 -8.31
N ASN A 122 -3.10 4.42 -8.30
CA ASN A 122 -3.70 3.19 -8.80
C ASN A 122 -3.62 3.15 -10.34
N VAL A 123 -2.84 2.23 -10.89
CA VAL A 123 -2.78 1.97 -12.33
C VAL A 123 -3.65 0.75 -12.62
N LYS A 124 -4.84 1.00 -13.19
CA LYS A 124 -5.72 -0.07 -13.64
C LYS A 124 -5.12 -0.75 -14.86
N ASP A 125 -4.81 -2.04 -14.75
CA ASP A 125 -4.65 -2.89 -15.91
C ASP A 125 -6.06 -3.29 -16.37
N PRO A 126 -6.51 -2.91 -17.58
CA PRO A 126 -7.89 -3.15 -17.98
C PRO A 126 -8.29 -4.63 -18.00
N ILE A 127 -7.34 -5.58 -18.02
CA ILE A 127 -7.64 -7.00 -18.19
C ILE A 127 -6.64 -7.86 -17.42
N ASP A 128 -7.18 -8.73 -16.57
CA ASP A 128 -6.44 -9.64 -15.72
C ASP A 128 -5.73 -10.76 -16.55
N ASN A 129 -4.44 -10.53 -16.78
CA ASN A 129 -3.52 -11.51 -17.38
C ASN A 129 -3.06 -12.60 -16.39
N SER A 130 -3.57 -12.63 -15.15
CA SER A 130 -3.19 -13.66 -14.20
C SER A 130 -3.87 -14.99 -14.56
N GLY A 131 -3.06 -15.91 -15.09
CA GLY A 131 -3.40 -17.32 -15.26
C GLY A 131 -4.57 -17.64 -16.20
N GLY A 132 -4.70 -18.95 -16.48
CA GLY A 132 -5.81 -19.50 -17.25
C GLY A 132 -5.76 -19.27 -18.75
N LEU A 133 -4.64 -18.77 -19.30
CA LEU A 133 -4.41 -18.73 -20.74
C LEU A 133 -4.34 -20.17 -21.28
N ASN A 134 -5.06 -20.44 -22.36
CA ASN A 134 -4.97 -21.70 -23.07
C ASN A 134 -3.53 -21.93 -23.55
N THR A 135 -2.92 -23.05 -23.15
CA THR A 135 -1.60 -23.48 -23.62
C THR A 135 -1.67 -24.59 -24.67
N GLU A 136 -2.82 -25.26 -24.75
CA GLU A 136 -3.11 -26.34 -25.68
C GLU A 136 -3.73 -25.79 -26.97
N THR A 137 -3.58 -26.54 -28.06
CA THR A 137 -4.24 -26.28 -29.34
C THR A 137 -5.16 -27.44 -29.71
N ASN A 138 -6.04 -27.24 -30.69
CA ASN A 138 -6.89 -28.31 -31.23
C ASN A 138 -6.07 -29.54 -31.63
N GLU A 139 -4.91 -29.33 -32.26
CA GLU A 139 -3.98 -30.38 -32.68
C GLU A 139 -3.45 -31.17 -31.47
N SER A 140 -2.97 -30.49 -30.44
CA SER A 140 -2.45 -31.17 -29.23
C SER A 140 -3.54 -31.93 -28.47
N MET A 141 -4.78 -31.43 -28.48
CA MET A 141 -5.91 -32.11 -27.84
C MET A 141 -6.28 -33.38 -28.60
N LEU A 142 -6.29 -33.31 -29.94
CA LEU A 142 -6.61 -34.45 -30.80
C LEU A 142 -5.52 -35.52 -30.79
N GLU A 143 -4.24 -35.14 -30.73
CA GLU A 143 -3.12 -36.08 -30.64
C GLU A 143 -3.17 -36.92 -29.36
N ASN A 144 -3.62 -36.33 -28.24
CA ASN A 144 -3.76 -36.98 -26.95
C ASN A 144 -5.14 -37.61 -26.72
N ALA A 145 -6.04 -37.57 -27.71
CA ALA A 145 -7.39 -38.09 -27.56
C ALA A 145 -7.39 -39.62 -27.43
N VAL A 146 -8.01 -40.13 -26.37
CA VAL A 146 -8.21 -41.58 -26.17
C VAL A 146 -9.67 -41.92 -26.45
N LYS A 147 -9.90 -42.73 -27.49
CA LYS A 147 -11.21 -43.30 -27.77
C LYS A 147 -11.54 -44.38 -26.74
N THR A 148 -12.64 -44.22 -26.01
CA THR A 148 -13.10 -45.27 -25.09
C THR A 148 -13.91 -46.31 -25.86
N PRO A 149 -13.79 -47.61 -25.54
CA PRO A 149 -14.57 -48.65 -26.20
C PRO A 149 -16.06 -48.55 -25.84
N ALA A 150 -16.91 -49.14 -26.68
CA ALA A 150 -18.34 -49.29 -26.40
C ALA A 150 -18.55 -50.00 -25.06
N ASN A 151 -19.62 -49.62 -24.34
CA ASN A 151 -19.94 -50.25 -23.07
C ASN A 151 -20.24 -51.75 -23.30
N PRO A 152 -19.49 -52.68 -22.67
CA PRO A 152 -19.68 -54.13 -22.87
C PRO A 152 -21.08 -54.63 -22.49
N THR A 153 -21.81 -53.85 -21.68
CA THR A 153 -23.17 -54.18 -21.22
C THR A 153 -24.28 -53.48 -22.03
N HIS A 154 -23.92 -52.70 -23.07
CA HIS A 154 -24.89 -52.06 -23.94
C HIS A 154 -25.69 -53.11 -24.73
N ALA A 155 -26.98 -53.19 -24.46
CA ALA A 155 -27.90 -54.01 -25.24
C ALA A 155 -28.54 -53.17 -26.34
N HIS A 156 -28.45 -53.61 -27.59
CA HIS A 156 -29.11 -52.93 -28.70
C HIS A 156 -30.63 -53.00 -28.53
N THR A 157 -31.26 -51.83 -28.56
CA THR A 157 -32.72 -51.65 -28.54
C THR A 157 -33.20 -51.21 -29.93
N ASP A 158 -34.52 -51.09 -30.13
CA ASP A 158 -35.09 -50.58 -31.39
C ASP A 158 -34.47 -49.23 -31.80
N ALA A 159 -34.08 -48.39 -30.84
CA ALA A 159 -33.48 -47.08 -31.08
C ALA A 159 -32.06 -47.13 -31.67
N CYS A 160 -31.44 -48.32 -31.75
CA CYS A 160 -30.12 -48.53 -32.35
C CYS A 160 -30.20 -48.91 -33.84
N TYR A 161 -31.40 -49.04 -34.42
CA TYR A 161 -31.63 -49.49 -35.78
C TYR A 161 -32.53 -48.50 -36.54
N ASP A 162 -32.23 -48.23 -37.82
CA ASP A 162 -33.02 -47.35 -38.69
C ASP A 162 -34.14 -48.11 -39.43
N GLY A 163 -34.73 -49.11 -38.78
CA GLY A 163 -35.69 -50.02 -39.39
C GLY A 163 -36.64 -50.65 -38.37
N THR A 164 -37.58 -51.44 -38.85
CA THR A 164 -38.52 -52.15 -37.97
C THR A 164 -38.02 -53.56 -37.69
N ARG A 165 -38.14 -54.00 -36.44
CA ARG A 165 -37.86 -55.39 -36.06
C ARG A 165 -38.82 -56.33 -36.79
N HIS A 166 -38.29 -57.30 -37.53
CA HIS A 166 -39.13 -58.26 -38.24
C HIS A 166 -39.65 -59.34 -37.30
N VAL A 167 -40.97 -59.51 -37.29
CA VAL A 167 -41.66 -60.60 -36.59
C VAL A 167 -42.52 -61.37 -37.60
N HIS A 168 -42.45 -62.69 -37.56
CA HIS A 168 -43.34 -63.53 -38.37
C HIS A 168 -44.76 -63.45 -37.82
N THR A 169 -45.72 -63.21 -38.71
CA THR A 169 -47.15 -63.17 -38.39
C THR A 169 -47.87 -64.30 -39.11
N GLY A 170 -49.02 -64.75 -38.60
CA GLY A 170 -49.77 -65.90 -39.11
C GLY A 170 -49.61 -67.16 -38.25
N SER A 171 -50.06 -68.30 -38.78
CA SER A 171 -50.03 -69.59 -38.06
C SER A 171 -49.82 -70.77 -39.02
N SER A 172 -49.22 -71.85 -38.51
CA SER A 172 -49.05 -73.11 -39.23
C SER A 172 -50.36 -73.84 -39.52
N LEU A 173 -51.47 -73.47 -38.88
CA LEU A 173 -52.79 -74.09 -39.09
C LEU A 173 -53.68 -73.29 -40.06
N SER A 174 -53.77 -71.97 -39.87
CA SER A 174 -54.71 -71.11 -40.63
C SER A 174 -54.03 -70.31 -41.76
N GLY A 175 -52.71 -70.35 -41.85
CA GLY A 175 -51.94 -69.53 -42.79
C GLY A 175 -52.00 -68.03 -42.45
N GLY A 176 -51.58 -67.20 -43.41
CA GLY A 176 -51.56 -65.73 -43.28
C GLY A 176 -50.18 -65.19 -42.90
N GLY A 177 -49.97 -63.88 -43.10
CA GLY A 177 -48.69 -63.22 -42.84
C GLY A 177 -47.51 -63.88 -43.57
N CYS A 178 -46.54 -64.39 -42.82
CA CYS A 178 -45.34 -65.07 -43.32
C CYS A 178 -45.57 -66.58 -43.60
N TYR A 179 -46.70 -67.15 -43.19
CA TYR A 179 -47.08 -68.55 -43.41
C TYR A 179 -47.81 -68.73 -44.74
N THR A 180 -47.10 -68.48 -45.84
CA THR A 180 -47.65 -68.58 -47.21
C THR A 180 -47.26 -69.88 -47.92
N GLY A 181 -46.23 -70.60 -47.45
CA GLY A 181 -45.90 -71.95 -47.92
C GLY A 181 -46.96 -72.94 -47.48
N LYS A 182 -47.42 -73.83 -48.37
CA LYS A 182 -48.50 -74.79 -48.09
C LYS A 182 -47.97 -76.22 -48.08
N TYR A 183 -48.34 -76.98 -47.05
CA TYR A 183 -48.20 -78.44 -47.08
C TYR A 183 -49.43 -79.04 -47.74
N TYR A 184 -49.20 -79.84 -48.77
CA TYR A 184 -50.26 -80.56 -49.47
C TYR A 184 -50.30 -82.02 -49.00
N HIS A 185 -51.50 -82.53 -48.77
CA HIS A 185 -51.72 -83.95 -48.55
C HIS A 185 -51.55 -84.72 -49.86
N SER A 186 -50.81 -85.84 -49.81
CA SER A 186 -50.77 -86.83 -50.88
C SER A 186 -51.08 -88.22 -50.33
N HIS A 187 -51.78 -89.03 -51.12
CA HIS A 187 -52.12 -90.40 -50.76
C HIS A 187 -50.92 -91.34 -50.95
N SER A 188 -50.68 -92.19 -49.95
CA SER A 188 -49.64 -93.23 -49.99
C SER A 188 -50.26 -94.62 -50.09
N GLY A 189 -49.92 -95.34 -51.15
CA GLY A 189 -50.48 -96.66 -51.50
C GLY A 189 -51.16 -96.67 -52.87
N ASN A 190 -51.72 -97.82 -53.24
CA ASN A 190 -52.55 -97.97 -54.45
C ASN A 190 -53.62 -99.05 -54.24
N SER A 191 -54.57 -99.15 -55.18
CA SER A 191 -55.71 -100.08 -55.13
C SER A 191 -55.35 -101.57 -55.20
N THR A 192 -54.08 -101.90 -55.51
CA THR A 192 -53.63 -103.25 -55.83
C THR A 192 -52.79 -103.86 -54.69
N SER A 193 -51.98 -103.05 -54.00
CA SER A 193 -51.10 -103.50 -52.90
C SER A 193 -51.44 -102.90 -51.55
N GLY A 194 -52.41 -101.99 -51.47
CA GLY A 194 -52.72 -101.23 -50.26
C GLY A 194 -51.67 -100.16 -49.92
N GLY A 195 -51.78 -99.58 -48.73
CA GLY A 195 -50.88 -98.56 -48.19
C GLY A 195 -51.53 -97.78 -47.04
N ASN A 196 -50.81 -96.85 -46.42
CA ASN A 196 -51.28 -96.12 -45.23
C ASN A 196 -52.59 -95.34 -45.45
N CYS A 197 -52.93 -95.02 -46.70
CA CYS A 197 -54.18 -94.33 -47.04
C CYS A 197 -55.29 -95.24 -47.60
N TYR A 198 -55.06 -96.57 -47.67
CA TYR A 198 -55.96 -97.54 -48.29
C TYR A 198 -56.34 -98.66 -47.29
N SER A 199 -57.61 -99.08 -47.29
CA SER A 199 -58.13 -100.19 -46.45
C SER A 199 -58.49 -101.41 -47.30
N ALA A 200 -58.23 -102.62 -46.78
CA ALA A 200 -58.53 -103.87 -47.47
C ALA A 200 -60.00 -104.27 -47.31
N MET A 201 -60.59 -104.83 -48.37
CA MET A 201 -61.87 -105.53 -48.30
C MET A 201 -61.70 -107.02 -48.63
N TYR A 202 -62.27 -107.87 -47.79
CA TYR A 202 -62.06 -109.33 -47.82
C TYR A 202 -63.19 -110.08 -48.53
N HIS A 203 -62.84 -111.21 -49.15
CA HIS A 203 -63.70 -112.08 -49.94
C HIS A 203 -64.81 -112.75 -49.12
N SER A 204 -65.97 -113.05 -49.73
CA SER A 204 -67.09 -113.75 -49.09
C SER A 204 -67.79 -114.75 -50.02
N HIS A 205 -68.32 -115.85 -49.47
CA HIS A 205 -68.95 -116.95 -50.24
C HIS A 205 -70.49 -116.85 -50.30
N ASN A 206 -71.11 -117.34 -51.38
CA ASN A 206 -72.56 -117.44 -51.56
C ASN A 206 -73.05 -118.86 -51.92
N MET A 207 -74.37 -119.05 -51.99
CA MET A 207 -75.05 -120.37 -52.07
C MET A 207 -74.77 -121.22 -53.32
N HIS A 208 -74.05 -120.70 -54.32
CA HIS A 208 -73.78 -121.39 -55.59
C HIS A 208 -72.52 -122.30 -55.57
N CYS A 209 -71.88 -122.50 -54.41
CA CYS A 209 -70.58 -123.20 -54.30
C CYS A 209 -70.65 -124.68 -53.80
N TYR A 210 -71.77 -125.42 -53.92
CA TYR A 210 -72.02 -126.73 -53.25
C TYR A 210 -72.67 -127.84 -54.16
N GLY A 211 -72.26 -129.15 -54.13
CA GLY A 211 -72.84 -130.30 -54.94
C GLY A 211 -72.81 -131.77 -54.35
N LYS A 212 -73.59 -132.78 -54.88
CA LYS A 212 -74.01 -134.12 -54.26
C LYS A 212 -73.60 -135.48 -54.98
N LYS A 213 -73.51 -136.66 -54.26
CA LYS A 213 -73.43 -138.09 -54.80
C LYS A 213 -73.75 -139.29 -53.79
N TRP A 214 -74.09 -140.53 -54.27
CA TRP A 214 -74.77 -141.74 -53.63
C TRP A 214 -73.93 -143.08 -53.54
N CYS A 215 -74.18 -144.04 -52.57
CA CYS A 215 -73.63 -145.46 -52.50
C CYS A 215 -74.56 -146.58 -51.86
N PRO A 216 -74.41 -147.94 -52.14
CA PRO A 216 -75.22 -149.09 -51.58
C PRO A 216 -74.48 -150.28 -50.85
N GLY A 217 -75.18 -151.16 -50.07
CA GLY A 217 -74.74 -152.55 -49.63
C GLY A 217 -75.40 -153.24 -48.37
N ARG A 218 -75.53 -154.61 -48.28
CA ARG A 218 -76.39 -155.48 -47.37
C ARG A 218 -75.69 -156.79 -46.80
N ILE A 219 -76.12 -157.43 -45.66
CA ILE A 219 -75.67 -158.78 -45.08
C ILE A 219 -76.81 -159.57 -44.29
N THR A 220 -76.67 -160.91 -43.99
CA THR A 220 -77.62 -161.94 -43.37
C THR A 220 -77.04 -162.92 -42.27
N SER A 221 -77.81 -163.39 -41.22
CA SER A 221 -77.90 -164.78 -40.56
C SER A 221 -78.86 -164.90 -39.28
N SER A 222 -79.01 -166.07 -38.58
CA SER A 222 -80.21 -166.79 -37.98
C SER A 222 -80.52 -166.89 -36.41
N PHE A 223 -81.69 -167.49 -35.98
CA PHE A 223 -82.37 -167.54 -34.60
C PHE A 223 -82.60 -168.96 -33.94
N THR A 224 -82.92 -169.04 -32.61
CA THR A 224 -83.22 -170.29 -31.80
C THR A 224 -84.32 -170.14 -30.70
N CYS A 225 -85.12 -171.19 -30.40
CA CYS A 225 -86.27 -171.24 -29.45
C CYS A 225 -85.95 -171.90 -28.07
N SER A 226 -86.45 -171.30 -26.97
CA SER A 226 -86.04 -171.60 -25.59
C SER A 226 -87.03 -172.37 -24.70
N SER A 227 -88.15 -172.93 -25.19
CA SER A 227 -88.87 -173.95 -24.38
C SER A 227 -88.40 -175.37 -24.64
N CYS A 228 -87.97 -175.68 -25.87
CA CYS A 228 -87.86 -177.08 -26.32
C CYS A 228 -86.72 -177.37 -27.33
N GLY A 229 -85.81 -176.42 -27.58
CA GLY A 229 -84.50 -176.74 -28.18
C GLY A 229 -84.50 -177.20 -29.66
N MET A 230 -85.47 -176.81 -30.50
CA MET A 230 -85.40 -177.04 -31.96
C MET A 230 -85.15 -175.76 -32.76
N ARG A 231 -84.38 -175.89 -33.86
CA ARG A 231 -84.02 -174.83 -34.83
C ARG A 231 -84.96 -174.86 -36.04
N PHE A 232 -85.41 -173.69 -36.49
CA PHE A 232 -86.14 -173.51 -37.75
C PHE A 232 -85.70 -172.23 -38.46
N ALA A 233 -85.83 -172.24 -39.79
CA ALA A 233 -85.81 -171.04 -40.60
C ALA A 233 -87.22 -170.45 -40.59
N GLU A 234 -87.35 -169.17 -40.24
CA GLU A 234 -88.54 -168.42 -40.62
C GLU A 234 -88.22 -166.93 -40.75
N SER A 235 -88.84 -166.33 -41.75
CA SER A 235 -88.90 -164.89 -41.99
C SER A 235 -89.65 -164.19 -40.87
N ALA A 236 -89.07 -163.16 -40.26
CA ALA A 236 -89.85 -162.15 -39.58
C ALA A 236 -89.16 -160.77 -39.56
N THR A 237 -89.89 -159.82 -40.13
CA THR A 237 -89.75 -158.38 -40.06
C THR A 237 -89.89 -157.91 -38.62
N VAL A 238 -88.95 -157.11 -38.11
CA VAL A 238 -89.26 -156.12 -37.07
C VAL A 238 -88.53 -154.83 -37.42
N GLY A 239 -89.31 -153.82 -37.80
CA GLY A 239 -88.87 -152.45 -37.75
C GLY A 239 -88.87 -151.97 -36.30
N ALA A 240 -87.77 -151.38 -35.84
CA ALA A 240 -87.72 -150.41 -34.75
C ALA A 240 -86.26 -149.96 -34.61
N LYS A 241 -85.99 -148.67 -34.86
CA LYS A 241 -85.74 -147.62 -33.84
C LYS A 241 -84.28 -147.66 -33.37
N CYS A 242 -83.52 -146.58 -33.31
CA CYS A 242 -83.76 -145.15 -33.13
C CYS A 242 -82.38 -144.46 -33.27
N GLY A 243 -82.19 -143.18 -33.61
CA GLY A 243 -83.07 -142.07 -33.96
C GLY A 243 -82.24 -141.14 -34.86
N ALA A 244 -82.79 -140.74 -36.01
CA ALA A 244 -83.36 -139.40 -36.22
C ALA A 244 -82.29 -138.29 -36.21
N SER A 245 -82.00 -137.54 -37.28
CA SER A 245 -82.59 -137.50 -38.62
C SER A 245 -81.54 -137.01 -39.63
N VAL A 246 -81.66 -137.55 -40.83
CA VAL A 246 -80.85 -137.30 -42.01
C VAL A 246 -81.06 -135.87 -42.53
N THR A 247 -79.99 -135.08 -42.65
CA THR A 247 -79.95 -133.89 -43.53
C THR A 247 -78.61 -133.81 -44.25
N ASP A 248 -78.68 -134.11 -45.55
CA ASP A 248 -77.82 -133.75 -46.68
C ASP A 248 -76.46 -133.04 -46.44
N TYR A 249 -75.39 -133.67 -46.94
CA TYR A 249 -74.04 -133.09 -47.07
C TYR A 249 -73.91 -132.14 -48.28
N SER A 250 -73.08 -131.10 -48.12
CA SER A 250 -72.59 -130.23 -49.21
C SER A 250 -71.16 -129.73 -48.94
N ASN A 251 -70.18 -130.08 -49.79
CA ASN A 251 -68.80 -129.57 -49.73
C ASN A 251 -68.57 -128.39 -50.70
N LEU A 252 -67.80 -127.40 -50.25
CA LEU A 252 -67.48 -126.13 -50.92
C LEU A 252 -66.48 -126.35 -52.09
N THR A 253 -66.77 -125.85 -53.29
CA THR A 253 -65.94 -126.01 -54.50
C THR A 253 -65.07 -124.79 -54.86
N CYS A 254 -64.89 -123.82 -53.95
CA CYS A 254 -64.05 -122.62 -54.14
C CYS A 254 -62.65 -122.79 -53.50
N THR A 255 -61.60 -122.31 -54.17
CA THR A 255 -60.19 -122.41 -53.69
C THR A 255 -59.72 -121.19 -52.87
N LYS A 256 -60.55 -120.16 -52.66
CA LYS A 256 -60.22 -118.95 -51.87
C LYS A 256 -60.92 -118.94 -50.50
N SER A 257 -60.31 -118.25 -49.52
CA SER A 257 -60.80 -118.14 -48.13
C SER A 257 -61.44 -116.76 -47.87
N THR A 258 -62.25 -116.62 -46.81
CA THR A 258 -62.76 -115.31 -46.35
C THR A 258 -61.67 -114.37 -45.81
N SER A 259 -60.42 -114.82 -45.76
CA SER A 259 -59.23 -114.02 -45.42
C SER A 259 -58.48 -113.50 -46.66
N THR A 260 -58.98 -113.76 -47.87
CA THR A 260 -58.36 -113.25 -49.12
C THR A 260 -58.83 -111.83 -49.38
N VAL A 261 -57.93 -110.87 -49.59
CA VAL A 261 -58.29 -109.48 -49.94
C VAL A 261 -58.68 -109.44 -51.42
N ASP A 262 -59.89 -108.99 -51.73
CA ASP A 262 -60.36 -108.87 -53.11
C ASP A 262 -59.88 -107.56 -53.75
N TYR A 263 -59.87 -106.44 -53.01
CA TYR A 263 -59.26 -105.16 -53.44
C TYR A 263 -59.06 -104.19 -52.27
N TRP A 264 -58.31 -103.11 -52.52
CA TRP A 264 -58.07 -102.02 -51.56
C TRP A 264 -58.77 -100.74 -52.03
N TYR A 265 -59.41 -100.00 -51.11
CA TYR A 265 -60.05 -98.71 -51.39
C TYR A 265 -59.49 -97.59 -50.52
N LEU A 266 -59.49 -96.36 -51.05
CA LEU A 266 -58.95 -95.18 -50.37
C LEU A 266 -59.82 -94.81 -49.17
N ASN A 267 -59.22 -94.65 -47.98
CA ASN A 267 -59.95 -94.38 -46.73
C ASN A 267 -59.12 -93.55 -45.71
N CYS A 268 -58.41 -92.51 -46.18
CA CYS A 268 -57.64 -91.62 -45.30
C CYS A 268 -58.40 -90.36 -44.83
N GLY A 269 -59.65 -90.17 -45.28
CA GLY A 269 -60.52 -89.05 -44.88
C GLY A 269 -60.09 -87.66 -45.36
N LYS A 270 -59.10 -87.54 -46.26
CA LYS A 270 -58.61 -86.27 -46.82
C LYS A 270 -58.51 -86.34 -48.34
N SER A 271 -58.79 -85.26 -49.05
CA SER A 271 -58.66 -85.22 -50.52
C SER A 271 -57.19 -85.04 -50.94
N GLU A 272 -56.83 -85.60 -52.09
CA GLU A 272 -55.53 -85.35 -52.73
C GLU A 272 -55.35 -83.84 -52.94
N GLY A 273 -54.21 -83.28 -52.53
CA GLY A 273 -53.96 -81.84 -52.60
C GLY A 273 -54.67 -80.99 -51.54
N GLN A 274 -55.32 -81.57 -50.53
CA GLN A 274 -55.86 -80.80 -49.40
C GLN A 274 -54.73 -80.13 -48.61
N ILE A 275 -54.87 -78.85 -48.28
CA ILE A 275 -53.88 -78.14 -47.45
C ILE A 275 -53.96 -78.69 -46.03
N THR A 276 -52.85 -79.26 -45.53
CA THR A 276 -52.76 -79.86 -44.18
C THR A 276 -52.06 -78.96 -43.18
N GLY A 277 -51.45 -77.88 -43.65
CA GLY A 277 -50.81 -76.87 -42.83
C GLY A 277 -50.03 -75.87 -43.68
N TYR A 278 -49.42 -74.90 -43.02
CA TYR A 278 -48.62 -73.85 -43.65
C TYR A 278 -47.22 -73.80 -43.03
N TYR A 279 -46.21 -73.52 -43.84
CA TYR A 279 -44.84 -73.24 -43.39
C TYR A 279 -44.42 -71.81 -43.74
N ILE A 280 -43.46 -71.28 -42.99
CA ILE A 280 -42.95 -69.92 -43.18
C ILE A 280 -42.20 -69.88 -44.52
N LYS A 281 -42.62 -68.96 -45.40
CA LYS A 281 -41.93 -68.64 -46.64
C LYS A 281 -41.64 -67.14 -46.63
N CYS A 282 -40.58 -66.78 -45.92
CA CYS A 282 -40.13 -65.40 -45.76
C CYS A 282 -38.61 -65.35 -45.87
N ASP A 283 -38.11 -64.46 -46.71
CA ASP A 283 -36.66 -64.27 -46.92
C ASP A 283 -36.03 -63.37 -45.84
N LYS A 284 -36.84 -62.83 -44.91
CA LYS A 284 -36.39 -62.00 -43.78
C LYS A 284 -36.20 -62.85 -42.54
N LYS A 285 -35.09 -62.64 -41.84
CA LYS A 285 -34.77 -63.34 -40.60
C LYS A 285 -35.57 -62.75 -39.44
N ALA A 286 -36.35 -63.58 -38.73
CA ALA A 286 -37.05 -63.15 -37.52
C ALA A 286 -36.07 -62.60 -36.47
N GLY A 287 -36.42 -61.44 -35.92
CA GLY A 287 -35.60 -60.73 -34.93
C GLY A 287 -34.55 -59.77 -35.50
N ALA A 288 -34.24 -59.82 -36.80
CA ALA A 288 -33.41 -58.80 -37.46
C ALA A 288 -34.24 -57.56 -37.83
N TYR A 289 -33.57 -56.42 -38.07
CA TYR A 289 -34.20 -55.15 -38.42
C TYR A 289 -34.08 -54.90 -39.91
N TYR A 290 -35.14 -54.35 -40.51
CA TYR A 290 -35.17 -54.06 -41.94
C TYR A 290 -35.70 -52.65 -42.20
N ASN A 291 -35.07 -51.93 -43.11
CA ASN A 291 -35.62 -50.72 -43.73
C ASN A 291 -36.06 -51.08 -45.16
N GLY A 292 -37.39 -51.19 -45.35
CA GLY A 292 -37.94 -51.82 -46.55
C GLY A 292 -37.55 -53.30 -46.65
N ASN A 293 -36.74 -53.67 -47.65
CA ASN A 293 -36.24 -55.03 -47.86
C ASN A 293 -34.75 -55.22 -47.54
N ILE A 294 -34.06 -54.17 -47.07
CA ILE A 294 -32.63 -54.21 -46.75
C ILE A 294 -32.47 -54.46 -45.25
N GLU A 295 -31.68 -55.47 -44.88
CA GLU A 295 -31.32 -55.71 -43.47
C GLU A 295 -30.41 -54.59 -42.98
N VAL A 296 -30.75 -54.00 -41.83
CA VAL A 296 -29.99 -52.91 -41.23
C VAL A 296 -29.33 -53.38 -39.93
N PHE A 297 -28.11 -52.91 -39.71
CA PHE A 297 -27.27 -53.24 -38.55
C PHE A 297 -27.33 -52.14 -37.50
N PRO A 298 -26.98 -52.43 -36.23
CA PRO A 298 -27.02 -51.41 -35.19
C PRO A 298 -26.01 -50.31 -35.50
N HIS A 299 -26.44 -49.05 -35.43
CA HIS A 299 -25.65 -47.85 -35.73
C HIS A 299 -25.35 -47.00 -34.49
N CYS A 300 -25.55 -47.56 -33.30
CA CYS A 300 -25.39 -46.86 -32.01
C CYS A 300 -23.96 -46.35 -31.75
N ASN A 301 -22.96 -46.88 -32.47
CA ASN A 301 -21.56 -46.42 -32.44
C ASN A 301 -21.29 -45.19 -33.32
N ARG A 302 -22.28 -44.75 -34.13
CA ARG A 302 -22.17 -43.60 -35.03
C ARG A 302 -23.09 -42.45 -34.61
N LYS A 303 -24.13 -42.75 -33.83
CA LYS A 303 -25.10 -41.79 -33.33
C LYS A 303 -24.63 -41.17 -32.02
N VAL A 304 -24.42 -39.86 -32.05
CA VAL A 304 -24.04 -39.09 -30.86
C VAL A 304 -25.28 -38.80 -30.01
N ILE A 305 -25.12 -38.78 -28.69
CA ILE A 305 -26.20 -38.44 -27.75
C ILE A 305 -25.89 -37.19 -26.92
N ASP A 306 -24.62 -36.86 -26.72
CA ASP A 306 -24.17 -35.62 -26.08
C ASP A 306 -22.77 -35.26 -26.55
N ILE A 307 -22.44 -33.97 -26.50
CA ILE A 307 -21.09 -33.45 -26.66
C ILE A 307 -20.72 -32.63 -25.44
N VAL A 308 -19.51 -32.75 -24.93
CA VAL A 308 -19.02 -31.96 -23.80
C VAL A 308 -17.75 -31.21 -24.24
N PRO A 309 -17.73 -29.87 -24.24
CA PRO A 309 -16.53 -29.11 -24.60
C PRO A 309 -15.36 -29.51 -23.70
N THR A 310 -14.19 -29.77 -24.29
CA THR A 310 -12.97 -30.07 -23.50
C THR A 310 -12.54 -28.85 -22.68
N HIS A 311 -12.75 -27.66 -23.25
CA HIS A 311 -12.43 -26.37 -22.67
C HIS A 311 -13.68 -25.50 -22.56
N PRO A 312 -14.52 -25.70 -21.53
CA PRO A 312 -15.74 -24.93 -21.34
C PRO A 312 -15.49 -23.46 -20.97
N LYS A 313 -14.29 -23.15 -20.45
CA LYS A 313 -13.81 -21.79 -20.19
C LYS A 313 -12.46 -21.61 -20.87
N GLN A 314 -12.31 -20.56 -21.66
CA GLN A 314 -11.12 -20.30 -22.47
C GLN A 314 -10.65 -18.88 -22.31
N LYS A 315 -9.35 -18.70 -22.17
CA LYS A 315 -8.69 -17.39 -22.22
C LYS A 315 -7.62 -17.43 -23.30
N VAL A 316 -7.71 -16.56 -24.30
CA VAL A 316 -6.79 -16.53 -25.45
C VAL A 316 -6.35 -15.10 -25.76
N TYR A 317 -5.22 -14.96 -26.46
CA TYR A 317 -4.82 -13.65 -26.96
C TYR A 317 -5.67 -13.23 -28.16
N LEU A 318 -5.71 -11.91 -28.40
CA LEU A 318 -6.34 -11.32 -29.57
C LEU A 318 -5.85 -11.99 -30.86
N ASN A 319 -6.80 -12.36 -31.73
CA ASN A 319 -6.60 -13.06 -32.99
C ASN A 319 -6.03 -14.49 -32.90
N GLU A 320 -5.91 -15.07 -31.70
CA GLU A 320 -5.56 -16.49 -31.55
C GLU A 320 -6.79 -17.39 -31.73
N PRO A 321 -6.62 -18.61 -32.25
CA PRO A 321 -7.70 -19.56 -32.41
C PRO A 321 -8.24 -20.07 -31.06
N LEU A 322 -9.51 -20.44 -31.03
CA LEU A 322 -10.14 -21.12 -29.89
C LEU A 322 -9.92 -22.63 -29.96
N ILE A 323 -9.91 -23.28 -28.79
CA ILE A 323 -9.98 -24.74 -28.70
C ILE A 323 -11.43 -25.13 -28.93
N THR A 324 -11.74 -25.80 -30.03
CA THR A 324 -13.10 -26.20 -30.41
C THR A 324 -13.31 -27.70 -30.26
N THR A 325 -12.41 -28.42 -29.58
CA THR A 325 -12.58 -29.85 -29.32
C THR A 325 -13.66 -30.12 -28.27
N ALA A 326 -14.41 -31.20 -28.46
CA ALA A 326 -15.41 -31.70 -27.52
C ALA A 326 -15.32 -33.23 -27.43
N THR A 327 -15.66 -33.79 -26.27
CA THR A 327 -15.86 -35.24 -26.12
C THR A 327 -17.29 -35.56 -26.54
N ALA A 328 -17.43 -36.33 -27.62
CA ALA A 328 -18.71 -36.87 -28.06
C ALA A 328 -18.98 -38.21 -27.36
N THR A 329 -20.18 -38.36 -26.82
CA THR A 329 -20.67 -39.63 -26.26
C THR A 329 -21.62 -40.26 -27.27
N TYR A 330 -21.34 -41.49 -27.69
CA TYR A 330 -22.16 -42.26 -28.62
C TYR A 330 -23.22 -43.07 -27.88
N GLN A 331 -24.26 -43.48 -28.58
CA GLN A 331 -25.38 -44.24 -28.00
C GLN A 331 -24.97 -45.60 -27.43
N ASP A 332 -23.88 -46.19 -27.93
CA ASP A 332 -23.27 -47.42 -27.38
C ASP A 332 -22.44 -47.19 -26.10
N GLY A 333 -22.34 -45.94 -25.65
CA GLY A 333 -21.57 -45.52 -24.48
C GLY A 333 -20.08 -45.30 -24.74
N SER A 334 -19.59 -45.52 -25.97
CA SER A 334 -18.23 -45.12 -26.34
C SER A 334 -18.10 -43.60 -26.37
N THR A 335 -16.89 -43.10 -26.20
CA THR A 335 -16.57 -41.68 -26.31
C THR A 335 -15.40 -41.46 -27.24
N ASP A 336 -15.43 -40.36 -27.99
CA ASP A 336 -14.34 -39.94 -28.86
C ASP A 336 -14.18 -38.42 -28.80
N MET A 337 -13.00 -37.90 -29.15
CA MET A 337 -12.79 -36.45 -29.24
C MET A 337 -13.09 -35.99 -30.66
N VAL A 338 -13.96 -34.99 -30.78
CA VAL A 338 -14.40 -34.43 -32.04
C VAL A 338 -14.06 -32.95 -32.13
N LEU A 339 -13.84 -32.48 -33.36
CA LEU A 339 -13.61 -31.06 -33.64
C LEU A 339 -14.94 -30.36 -33.95
N CYS A 340 -15.34 -29.41 -33.13
CA CYS A 340 -16.50 -28.56 -33.39
C CYS A 340 -16.13 -27.36 -34.26
N SER A 341 -17.14 -26.74 -34.85
CA SER A 341 -17.06 -25.45 -35.53
C SER A 341 -17.62 -24.33 -34.65
N THR A 342 -17.15 -23.10 -34.83
CA THR A 342 -17.72 -21.92 -34.17
C THR A 342 -17.67 -20.71 -35.09
N ALA A 343 -18.68 -19.85 -35.02
CA ALA A 343 -18.70 -18.56 -35.72
C ALA A 343 -18.04 -17.43 -34.90
N TYR A 344 -17.61 -17.73 -33.67
CA TYR A 344 -17.04 -16.75 -32.76
C TYR A 344 -15.62 -16.36 -33.19
N THR A 345 -15.35 -15.05 -33.29
CA THR A 345 -14.03 -14.52 -33.65
C THR A 345 -13.37 -13.85 -32.45
N THR A 346 -12.04 -13.93 -32.38
CA THR A 346 -11.20 -13.39 -31.30
C THR A 346 -10.57 -12.04 -31.68
N ASN A 347 -11.22 -11.29 -32.57
CA ASN A 347 -10.70 -10.02 -33.12
C ASN A 347 -10.91 -8.79 -32.23
N SER A 348 -11.60 -8.96 -31.11
CA SER A 348 -11.89 -7.91 -30.16
C SER A 348 -11.72 -8.42 -28.75
N VAL A 349 -11.21 -7.52 -27.92
CA VAL A 349 -10.93 -7.78 -26.51
C VAL A 349 -12.24 -7.83 -25.73
N VAL A 350 -12.49 -8.92 -25.01
CA VAL A 350 -13.73 -9.16 -24.27
C VAL A 350 -13.46 -10.02 -23.03
N ASN A 351 -14.34 -9.95 -22.04
CA ASN A 351 -14.30 -10.82 -20.87
C ASN A 351 -15.60 -11.61 -20.74
N ASP A 352 -15.47 -12.92 -20.47
CA ASP A 352 -16.55 -13.87 -20.17
C ASP A 352 -17.71 -13.87 -21.17
N LYS A 353 -17.41 -13.80 -22.47
CA LYS A 353 -18.42 -13.77 -23.51
C LYS A 353 -18.74 -15.20 -23.98
N THR A 354 -20.02 -15.46 -24.23
CA THR A 354 -20.48 -16.79 -24.67
C THR A 354 -20.16 -17.02 -26.14
N ALA A 355 -19.51 -18.14 -26.45
CA ALA A 355 -19.35 -18.67 -27.79
C ALA A 355 -20.09 -20.02 -27.92
N THR A 356 -20.60 -20.32 -29.11
CA THR A 356 -21.29 -21.59 -29.38
C THR A 356 -20.40 -22.49 -30.20
N LEU A 357 -20.21 -23.72 -29.72
CA LEU A 357 -19.60 -24.83 -30.47
C LEU A 357 -20.71 -25.65 -31.11
N THR A 358 -20.54 -25.93 -32.40
CA THR A 358 -21.48 -26.72 -33.20
C THR A 358 -20.76 -27.93 -33.79
N TYR A 359 -21.30 -29.12 -33.54
CA TYR A 359 -20.85 -30.38 -34.13
C TYR A 359 -22.02 -31.05 -34.84
N LYS A 360 -21.72 -31.69 -35.98
CA LYS A 360 -22.69 -32.45 -36.75
C LYS A 360 -22.16 -33.87 -36.87
N ASP A 361 -22.94 -34.83 -36.40
CA ASP A 361 -22.56 -36.24 -36.46
C ASP A 361 -22.81 -36.85 -37.85
N GLU A 362 -22.42 -38.11 -38.03
CA GLU A 362 -22.59 -38.82 -39.31
C GLU A 362 -24.05 -39.09 -39.69
N THR A 363 -24.98 -38.93 -38.74
CA THR A 363 -26.44 -39.05 -38.97
C THR A 363 -27.07 -37.71 -39.38
N GLU A 364 -26.24 -36.69 -39.61
CA GLU A 364 -26.63 -35.32 -39.92
C GLU A 364 -27.33 -34.59 -38.75
N THR A 365 -27.28 -35.14 -37.54
CA THR A 365 -27.84 -34.52 -36.34
C THR A 365 -26.87 -33.47 -35.82
N THR A 366 -27.41 -32.27 -35.52
CA THR A 366 -26.61 -31.13 -35.05
C THR A 366 -26.67 -30.99 -33.53
N PHE A 367 -25.52 -30.88 -32.89
CA PHE A 367 -25.36 -30.67 -31.46
C PHE A 367 -24.67 -29.34 -31.20
N THR A 368 -25.18 -28.59 -30.22
CA THR A 368 -24.62 -27.29 -29.84
C THR A 368 -24.35 -27.23 -28.35
N LYS A 369 -23.18 -26.71 -27.96
CA LYS A 369 -22.86 -26.37 -26.57
C LYS A 369 -22.22 -25.00 -26.48
N THR A 370 -22.39 -24.34 -25.35
CA THR A 370 -21.81 -23.02 -25.09
C THR A 370 -20.51 -23.15 -24.30
N ILE A 371 -19.55 -22.30 -24.62
CA ILE A 371 -18.32 -22.08 -23.87
C ILE A 371 -18.22 -20.60 -23.47
N ILE A 372 -17.44 -20.31 -22.45
CA ILE A 372 -17.13 -18.95 -22.01
C ILE A 372 -15.74 -18.59 -22.52
N VAL A 373 -15.63 -17.46 -23.22
CA VAL A 373 -14.39 -17.00 -23.87
C VAL A 373 -14.02 -15.61 -23.38
N SER A 374 -12.80 -15.47 -22.91
CA SER A 374 -12.15 -14.19 -22.62
C SER A 374 -11.00 -13.97 -23.60
N VAL A 375 -11.06 -12.86 -24.34
CA VAL A 375 -10.03 -12.48 -25.30
C VAL A 375 -9.25 -11.31 -24.72
N ILE A 376 -7.96 -11.52 -24.52
CA ILE A 376 -7.08 -10.56 -23.83
C ILE A 376 -6.04 -9.98 -24.80
N PRO A 377 -5.57 -8.74 -24.63
CA PRO A 377 -4.43 -8.22 -25.36
C PRO A 377 -3.19 -9.06 -25.07
N ARG A 378 -2.23 -9.07 -26.00
CA ARG A 378 -0.89 -9.58 -25.68
C ARG A 378 -0.30 -8.74 -24.57
N ASN A 379 0.59 -9.33 -23.78
CA ASN A 379 1.28 -8.63 -22.70
C ASN A 379 2.79 -8.64 -22.94
N LYS A 380 3.46 -7.69 -22.27
CA LYS A 380 4.90 -7.55 -22.27
C LYS A 380 5.38 -7.25 -20.86
N THR A 381 6.56 -7.77 -20.52
CA THR A 381 7.25 -7.45 -19.27
C THR A 381 8.30 -6.38 -19.54
N CYS A 382 8.29 -5.27 -18.79
CA CYS A 382 9.33 -4.23 -18.91
C CYS A 382 10.60 -4.60 -18.12
N ALA A 383 11.68 -3.85 -18.32
CA ALA A 383 12.94 -4.03 -17.60
C ALA A 383 12.83 -3.86 -16.07
N ASN A 384 11.79 -3.15 -15.59
CA ASN A 384 11.50 -3.01 -14.16
C ASN A 384 10.59 -4.14 -13.63
N GLY A 385 10.29 -5.17 -14.42
CA GLY A 385 9.53 -6.35 -14.01
C GLY A 385 8.00 -6.21 -14.07
N HIS A 386 7.47 -5.06 -14.50
CA HIS A 386 6.01 -4.88 -14.63
C HIS A 386 5.48 -5.56 -15.90
N VAL A 387 4.44 -6.37 -15.76
CA VAL A 387 3.66 -6.94 -16.87
C VAL A 387 2.54 -5.97 -17.24
N TYR A 388 2.37 -5.66 -18.52
CA TYR A 388 1.31 -4.76 -19.00
C TYR A 388 0.80 -5.16 -20.38
N ASN A 389 -0.43 -4.72 -20.66
CA ASN A 389 -1.09 -4.95 -21.94
C ASN A 389 -0.46 -4.14 -23.09
N MET A 390 -0.18 -4.83 -24.19
CA MET A 390 0.13 -4.25 -25.49
C MET A 390 -1.14 -3.68 -26.12
N ARG A 391 -0.99 -2.82 -27.13
CA ARG A 391 -2.13 -2.33 -27.91
C ARG A 391 -2.73 -3.46 -28.75
N ASN A 392 -3.98 -3.27 -29.20
CA ASN A 392 -4.69 -4.26 -30.03
C ASN A 392 -3.99 -4.54 -31.38
N ASP A 393 -3.15 -3.61 -31.85
CA ASP A 393 -2.32 -3.76 -33.06
C ASP A 393 -0.94 -4.39 -32.77
N ASN A 394 -0.74 -4.95 -31.57
CA ASN A 394 0.52 -5.48 -31.06
C ASN A 394 1.67 -4.46 -31.02
N THR A 395 1.38 -3.16 -31.02
CA THR A 395 2.40 -2.13 -30.74
C THR A 395 2.56 -1.92 -29.23
N ASP A 396 3.77 -1.53 -28.83
CA ASP A 396 4.10 -1.29 -27.43
C ASP A 396 3.67 0.13 -27.00
N PRO A 397 2.67 0.30 -26.10
CA PRO A 397 2.25 1.61 -25.62
C PRO A 397 3.25 2.24 -24.63
N GLY A 398 4.29 1.51 -24.23
CA GLY A 398 5.11 1.80 -23.08
C GLY A 398 4.46 1.34 -21.77
N CYS A 399 5.28 1.05 -20.77
CA CYS A 399 4.80 0.53 -19.50
C CYS A 399 4.02 1.61 -18.69
N PRO A 400 2.72 1.43 -18.44
CA PRO A 400 1.89 2.43 -17.74
C PRO A 400 2.31 2.58 -16.27
N PHE A 401 2.76 1.49 -15.64
CA PHE A 401 3.32 1.49 -14.30
C PHE A 401 4.59 2.34 -14.21
N CYS A 402 5.53 2.17 -15.15
CA CYS A 402 6.77 2.94 -15.15
C CYS A 402 6.52 4.45 -15.33
N ARG A 403 5.49 4.80 -16.10
CA ARG A 403 5.08 6.19 -16.33
C ARG A 403 4.40 6.82 -15.11
N ALA A 404 3.70 6.02 -14.31
CA ALA A 404 2.96 6.47 -13.13
C ALA A 404 3.80 6.48 -11.84
N TYR A 405 4.66 5.47 -11.67
CA TYR A 405 5.40 5.21 -10.44
C TYR A 405 6.74 5.95 -10.40
N LEU A 406 7.09 6.41 -9.19
CA LEU A 406 8.35 7.10 -8.95
C LEU A 406 9.45 6.10 -8.61
N LYS A 407 10.60 6.29 -9.27
CA LYS A 407 11.87 5.69 -8.91
C LYS A 407 12.45 6.36 -7.67
N SER A 408 12.48 7.69 -7.66
CA SER A 408 13.00 8.49 -6.55
C SER A 408 12.30 9.84 -6.43
N LEU A 409 12.30 10.37 -5.20
CA LEU A 409 11.86 11.73 -4.89
C LEU A 409 12.95 12.37 -4.04
N ILE A 410 13.48 13.50 -4.49
CA ILE A 410 14.55 14.23 -3.77
C ILE A 410 14.23 15.71 -3.69
N VAL A 411 14.81 16.41 -2.71
CA VAL A 411 14.76 17.87 -2.65
C VAL A 411 15.72 18.43 -3.70
N SER A 412 15.20 19.21 -4.64
CA SER A 412 15.99 19.90 -5.66
C SER A 412 16.38 21.31 -5.21
N TYR A 413 15.48 22.01 -4.53
CA TYR A 413 15.75 23.29 -3.89
C TYR A 413 15.13 23.30 -2.49
N PRO A 414 15.90 23.67 -1.45
CA PRO A 414 17.32 24.03 -1.49
C PRO A 414 18.24 22.82 -1.76
N THR A 415 19.30 23.00 -2.53
CA THR A 415 20.28 21.93 -2.83
C THR A 415 21.06 21.46 -1.60
N SER A 416 21.13 22.28 -0.56
CA SER A 416 21.75 21.95 0.73
C SER A 416 20.95 20.97 1.59
N GLY A 417 19.69 20.71 1.25
CA GLY A 417 18.75 19.97 2.11
C GLY A 417 18.39 20.71 3.41
N LYS A 418 18.65 22.02 3.48
CA LYS A 418 18.31 22.88 4.63
C LYS A 418 17.78 24.23 4.17
N ILE A 419 16.68 24.71 4.75
CA ILE A 419 16.10 26.04 4.47
C ILE A 419 15.81 26.80 5.76
N THR A 420 15.85 28.13 5.71
CA THR A 420 15.37 29.01 6.77
C THR A 420 14.13 29.75 6.27
N ILE A 421 13.05 29.70 7.05
CA ILE A 421 11.75 30.32 6.71
C ILE A 421 11.24 31.14 7.90
N TYR A 422 10.23 31.99 7.67
CA TYR A 422 9.55 32.71 8.75
C TYR A 422 8.29 31.99 9.21
N LYS A 423 7.96 32.11 10.50
CA LYS A 423 6.76 31.53 11.10
C LYS A 423 5.51 31.87 10.30
N GLY A 424 4.68 30.86 10.04
CA GLY A 424 3.41 30.97 9.30
C GLY A 424 3.54 30.73 7.79
N THR A 425 4.75 30.75 7.22
CA THR A 425 4.95 30.52 5.79
C THR A 425 4.99 29.04 5.42
N THR A 426 4.66 28.73 4.17
CA THR A 426 4.65 27.36 3.63
C THR A 426 5.96 27.03 2.89
N LEU A 427 6.24 25.75 2.67
CA LEU A 427 7.41 25.35 1.87
C LEU A 427 7.31 25.86 0.42
N GLN A 428 6.09 25.90 -0.12
CA GLN A 428 5.81 26.36 -1.48
C GLN A 428 6.03 27.88 -1.62
N GLU A 429 5.64 28.68 -0.61
CA GLU A 429 5.93 30.12 -0.56
C GLU A 429 7.44 30.42 -0.48
N ASN A 430 8.20 29.51 0.11
CA ASN A 430 9.67 29.58 0.19
C ASN A 430 10.36 28.84 -0.98
N ALA A 431 9.63 28.61 -2.08
CA ALA A 431 10.13 28.04 -3.34
C ALA A 431 10.74 26.63 -3.25
N VAL A 432 10.43 25.85 -2.20
CA VAL A 432 10.92 24.48 -2.07
C VAL A 432 10.43 23.64 -3.24
N THR A 433 11.39 23.07 -3.96
CA THR A 433 11.15 22.31 -5.19
C THR A 433 11.66 20.89 -5.02
N LEU A 434 10.83 19.92 -5.35
CA LEU A 434 11.21 18.50 -5.38
C LEU A 434 11.52 18.06 -6.82
N LEU A 435 12.47 17.15 -6.97
CA LEU A 435 12.71 16.43 -8.22
C LEU A 435 12.14 15.01 -8.09
N ALA A 436 11.10 14.73 -8.87
CA ALA A 436 10.52 13.41 -9.00
C ALA A 436 11.08 12.73 -10.26
N THR A 437 11.76 11.60 -10.05
CA THR A 437 12.25 10.74 -11.14
C THR A 437 11.35 9.53 -11.26
N TYR A 438 10.74 9.37 -12.43
CA TYR A 438 9.85 8.26 -12.74
C TYR A 438 10.64 7.01 -13.15
N MET A 439 10.00 5.84 -13.04
CA MET A 439 10.61 4.56 -13.42
C MET A 439 10.87 4.43 -14.93
N ASP A 440 10.23 5.26 -15.76
CA ASP A 440 10.49 5.41 -17.20
C ASP A 440 11.71 6.32 -17.52
N GLY A 441 12.34 6.91 -16.51
CA GLY A 441 13.50 7.80 -16.64
C GLY A 441 13.14 9.29 -16.79
N ARG A 442 11.86 9.64 -16.89
CA ARG A 442 11.42 11.03 -16.96
C ARG A 442 11.62 11.74 -15.61
N ASN A 443 11.98 13.01 -15.68
CA ASN A 443 12.13 13.88 -14.53
C ASN A 443 11.02 14.96 -14.52
N GLU A 444 10.54 15.32 -13.33
CA GLU A 444 9.54 16.35 -13.11
C GLU A 444 9.90 17.17 -11.88
N TYR A 445 9.94 18.50 -12.03
CA TYR A 445 10.16 19.44 -10.92
C TYR A 445 8.82 19.86 -10.33
N LEU A 446 8.65 19.66 -9.03
CA LEU A 446 7.43 19.92 -8.29
C LEU A 446 7.60 21.13 -7.38
N THR A 447 6.92 22.22 -7.70
CA THR A 447 6.77 23.40 -6.83
C THR A 447 5.49 23.35 -5.99
N SER A 448 4.56 22.46 -6.33
CA SER A 448 3.30 22.21 -5.63
C SER A 448 2.84 20.76 -5.83
N GLY A 449 1.77 20.33 -5.14
CA GLY A 449 1.16 19.00 -5.28
C GLY A 449 1.76 17.90 -4.40
N TYR A 450 2.93 18.12 -3.79
CA TYR A 450 3.41 17.31 -2.68
C TYR A 450 2.74 17.74 -1.37
N VAL A 451 2.71 16.82 -0.41
CA VAL A 451 2.22 17.07 0.96
C VAL A 451 3.40 17.06 1.93
N ASP A 452 3.31 17.85 2.99
CA ASP A 452 4.34 17.98 4.00
C ASP A 452 3.77 18.05 5.42
N ASN A 453 4.63 17.74 6.38
CA ASN A 453 4.31 17.84 7.79
C ASN A 453 4.96 19.03 8.50
N LEU A 454 5.25 20.12 7.78
CA LEU A 454 5.78 21.34 8.38
C LEU A 454 4.79 21.86 9.44
N ASP A 455 5.27 21.98 10.68
CA ASP A 455 4.60 22.81 11.67
C ASP A 455 5.02 24.27 11.42
N LYS A 456 4.11 25.04 10.81
CA LYS A 456 4.36 26.43 10.43
C LYS A 456 4.38 27.36 11.66
N ASN A 457 3.84 26.91 12.79
CA ASN A 457 3.72 27.73 14.00
C ASN A 457 4.88 27.52 14.96
N TYR A 458 5.58 26.38 14.87
CA TYR A 458 6.77 26.10 15.65
C TYR A 458 7.98 26.93 15.16
N VAL A 459 8.63 27.63 16.09
CA VAL A 459 9.89 28.35 15.86
C VAL A 459 11.05 27.46 16.30
N GLY A 460 12.01 27.22 15.42
CA GLY A 460 13.15 26.35 15.69
C GLY A 460 13.47 25.42 14.52
N MET A 461 14.36 24.46 14.77
CA MET A 461 14.77 23.48 13.79
C MET A 461 13.82 22.28 13.81
N GLN A 462 13.33 21.88 12.64
CA GLN A 462 12.46 20.72 12.46
C GLN A 462 12.86 19.92 11.20
N THR A 463 12.72 18.59 11.27
CA THR A 463 12.92 17.71 10.12
C THR A 463 11.57 17.43 9.47
N VAL A 464 11.33 18.04 8.31
CA VAL A 464 10.07 17.96 7.59
C VAL A 464 10.13 16.83 6.57
N THR A 465 9.13 15.96 6.59
CA THR A 465 8.89 14.92 5.60
C THR A 465 8.01 15.47 4.50
N LEU A 466 8.42 15.29 3.24
CA LEU A 466 7.62 15.63 2.06
C LEU A 466 7.29 14.35 1.30
N SER A 467 6.02 14.15 0.95
CA SER A 467 5.56 12.95 0.25
C SER A 467 4.84 13.28 -1.05
N TYR A 468 5.10 12.44 -2.07
CA TYR A 468 4.44 12.50 -3.37
C TYR A 468 4.42 11.11 -4.00
N LYS A 469 3.24 10.67 -4.47
CA LYS A 469 2.98 9.37 -5.15
C LYS A 469 3.60 8.14 -4.46
N GLY A 470 3.49 8.03 -3.13
CA GLY A 470 3.99 6.88 -2.37
C GLY A 470 5.49 6.92 -2.05
N LYS A 471 6.21 7.97 -2.46
CA LYS A 471 7.60 8.22 -2.05
C LYS A 471 7.64 9.40 -1.09
N TYR A 472 8.71 9.46 -0.29
CA TYR A 472 8.96 10.57 0.60
C TYR A 472 10.45 10.94 0.62
N THR A 473 10.72 12.16 1.04
CA THR A 473 12.06 12.70 1.29
C THR A 473 12.00 13.64 2.49
N THR A 474 13.14 14.11 2.99
CA THR A 474 13.21 14.96 4.17
C THR A 474 13.98 16.26 3.89
N LEU A 475 13.53 17.34 4.52
CA LEU A 475 14.14 18.67 4.48
C LEU A 475 14.30 19.19 5.90
N ILE A 476 15.48 19.72 6.24
CA ILE A 476 15.68 20.40 7.53
C ILE A 476 15.20 21.84 7.36
N VAL A 477 14.26 22.25 8.20
CA VAL A 477 13.67 23.60 8.18
C VAL A 477 13.99 24.31 9.49
N THR A 478 14.59 25.49 9.41
CA THR A 478 14.75 26.39 10.54
C THR A 478 13.70 27.50 10.43
N THR A 479 12.67 27.44 11.26
CA THR A 479 11.65 28.49 11.34
C THR A 479 12.15 29.60 12.26
N LYS A 480 12.29 30.82 11.73
CA LYS A 480 12.64 32.03 12.48
C LYS A 480 11.39 32.75 12.99
N ARG A 481 11.59 33.51 14.06
CA ARG A 481 10.61 34.45 14.60
C ARG A 481 10.28 35.51 13.56
N ASN A 482 9.04 35.98 13.58
CA ASN A 482 8.62 37.09 12.71
C ASN A 482 9.30 38.39 13.14
N ILE A 483 9.49 39.30 12.20
CA ILE A 483 10.12 40.60 12.45
C ILE A 483 9.10 41.73 12.31
N ARG A 484 9.26 42.77 13.13
CA ARG A 484 8.46 44.00 13.09
C ARG A 484 9.37 45.22 12.96
N ARG A 485 8.93 46.21 12.19
CA ARG A 485 9.59 47.52 12.08
C ARG A 485 9.15 48.42 13.24
N CYS A 486 10.10 48.92 14.03
CA CYS A 486 9.83 49.84 15.13
C CYS A 486 9.37 51.21 14.58
N PRO A 487 8.26 51.80 15.07
CA PRO A 487 7.78 53.11 14.64
C PRO A 487 8.65 54.28 15.14
N ILE A 488 9.44 54.08 16.19
CA ILE A 488 10.25 55.14 16.82
C ILE A 488 11.63 55.26 16.16
N CYS A 489 12.37 54.15 16.08
CA CYS A 489 13.76 54.15 15.60
C CYS A 489 13.93 53.55 14.19
N ASN A 490 12.84 53.08 13.57
CA ASN A 490 12.81 52.56 12.21
C ASN A 490 13.59 51.26 11.96
N ARG A 491 14.13 50.62 13.01
CA ARG A 491 14.85 49.33 12.95
C ARG A 491 13.89 48.16 13.02
N HIS A 492 14.26 47.03 12.39
CA HIS A 492 13.52 45.77 12.50
C HIS A 492 14.03 44.97 13.69
N TYR A 493 13.11 44.35 14.44
CA TYR A 493 13.44 43.47 15.57
C TYR A 493 12.51 42.25 15.56
N GLU A 494 12.95 41.18 16.22
CA GLU A 494 12.21 39.93 16.30
C GLU A 494 11.07 40.01 17.33
N LEU A 495 9.91 39.49 16.97
CA LEU A 495 8.81 39.22 17.89
C LEU A 495 9.06 37.93 18.67
N TYR A 496 8.28 37.68 19.71
CA TYR A 496 8.30 36.40 20.40
C TYR A 496 7.78 35.24 19.52
N PRO A 497 8.08 33.96 19.86
CA PRO A 497 7.56 32.81 19.14
C PRO A 497 6.04 32.77 18.98
N ASP A 498 5.28 33.29 19.94
CA ASP A 498 3.81 33.44 19.90
C ASP A 498 3.31 34.68 19.13
N ASN A 499 4.22 35.44 18.50
CA ASN A 499 4.00 36.75 17.85
C ASN A 499 3.67 37.92 18.79
N THR A 500 3.81 37.76 20.11
CA THR A 500 3.71 38.90 21.03
C THR A 500 4.91 39.83 20.88
N ASP A 501 4.71 41.12 21.15
CA ASP A 501 5.71 42.16 20.93
C ASP A 501 6.54 42.39 22.20
N PRO A 502 7.83 42.03 22.23
CA PRO A 502 8.72 42.29 23.37
C PRO A 502 9.02 43.78 23.59
N GLY A 503 8.64 44.63 22.64
CA GLY A 503 9.10 46.01 22.54
C GLY A 503 10.46 46.10 21.85
N CYS A 504 10.75 47.28 21.28
CA CYS A 504 11.96 47.46 20.49
C CYS A 504 13.22 47.48 21.38
N PRO A 505 14.14 46.51 21.26
CA PRO A 505 15.35 46.43 22.10
C PRO A 505 16.29 47.62 21.88
N TYR A 506 16.32 48.17 20.66
CA TYR A 506 17.15 49.32 20.33
C TYR A 506 16.65 50.63 20.97
N CYS A 507 15.34 50.74 21.24
CA CYS A 507 14.77 51.90 21.94
C CYS A 507 14.97 51.75 23.46
N ALA A 508 14.69 50.56 24.00
CA ALA A 508 14.89 50.27 25.42
C ALA A 508 16.36 50.44 25.85
N ALA A 509 17.32 50.07 25.00
CA ALA A 509 18.76 50.30 25.22
C ALA A 509 19.16 51.77 25.38
N ARG A 510 18.36 52.72 24.86
CA ARG A 510 18.60 54.17 25.00
C ARG A 510 18.07 54.75 26.31
N THR A 511 17.56 53.92 27.21
CA THR A 511 17.13 54.36 28.54
C THR A 511 18.29 54.15 29.52
N PRO A 512 18.80 55.20 30.19
CA PRO A 512 19.88 55.04 31.16
C PRO A 512 19.39 54.22 32.36
N VAL A 513 20.23 53.30 32.83
CA VAL A 513 19.98 52.47 34.01
C VAL A 513 21.01 52.78 35.08
N PHE A 514 20.56 52.84 36.33
CA PHE A 514 21.42 53.02 37.48
C PHE A 514 22.31 51.79 37.65
N THR A 515 23.63 51.99 37.78
CA THR A 515 24.60 50.87 37.89
C THR A 515 24.60 50.21 39.27
N GLY A 516 24.01 50.87 40.27
CA GLY A 516 24.16 50.50 41.69
C GLY A 516 25.32 51.23 42.37
N ASN A 517 26.17 51.94 41.61
CA ASN A 517 27.33 52.65 42.14
C ASN A 517 27.04 54.15 42.30
N VAL A 518 27.81 54.78 43.18
CA VAL A 518 27.88 56.24 43.32
C VAL A 518 29.14 56.71 42.62
N LEU A 519 28.99 57.69 41.71
CA LEU A 519 30.07 58.43 41.10
C LEU A 519 30.56 59.49 42.08
N GLU A 520 31.80 59.31 42.55
CA GLU A 520 32.49 60.25 43.44
C GLU A 520 33.51 61.07 42.63
N TYR A 521 33.43 62.40 42.72
CA TYR A 521 34.38 63.28 42.05
C TYR A 521 34.61 64.57 42.84
N GLU A 522 35.80 65.16 42.68
CA GLU A 522 36.21 66.41 43.34
C GLU A 522 36.10 67.57 42.35
N ASN A 523 35.21 68.53 42.63
CA ASN A 523 35.18 69.80 41.92
C ASN A 523 36.13 70.79 42.59
N LYS A 524 36.92 71.49 41.77
CA LYS A 524 37.82 72.56 42.22
C LYS A 524 37.28 73.90 41.75
N TYR A 525 37.11 74.82 42.68
CA TYR A 525 36.76 76.21 42.42
C TYR A 525 37.95 77.07 42.81
N TYR A 526 38.45 77.83 41.85
CA TYR A 526 39.64 78.66 42.07
C TYR A 526 39.24 80.09 42.46
N GLU A 527 40.22 80.91 42.77
CA GLU A 527 40.07 82.31 43.16
C GLU A 527 39.10 83.09 42.26
N PHE A 528 39.18 82.90 40.94
CA PHE A 528 38.27 83.52 39.99
C PHE A 528 36.80 83.14 40.23
N ASP A 529 36.50 81.84 40.46
CA ASP A 529 35.15 81.35 40.72
C ASP A 529 34.61 81.93 42.04
N ILE A 530 35.48 82.02 43.05
CA ILE A 530 35.15 82.57 44.37
C ILE A 530 34.88 84.08 44.28
N PHE A 531 35.73 84.83 43.58
CA PHE A 531 35.55 86.27 43.38
C PHE A 531 34.36 86.64 42.53
N LYS A 532 34.04 85.83 41.53
CA LYS A 532 32.83 86.04 40.74
C LYS A 532 31.61 86.05 41.65
N GLU A 533 31.49 85.11 42.57
CA GLU A 533 30.39 85.08 43.55
C GLU A 533 30.45 86.23 44.57
N LEU A 534 31.65 86.62 45.01
CA LEU A 534 31.85 87.70 45.99
C LEU A 534 31.57 89.11 45.43
N TYR A 535 32.02 89.40 44.21
CA TYR A 535 32.01 90.76 43.65
C TYR A 535 30.95 90.97 42.57
N GLU A 536 30.61 89.93 41.79
CA GLU A 536 29.58 90.00 40.74
C GLU A 536 28.26 89.36 41.16
N GLY A 537 28.30 88.46 42.16
CA GLY A 537 27.14 87.74 42.68
C GLY A 537 26.55 88.36 43.94
N ASN A 538 26.38 87.52 44.96
CA ASN A 538 25.51 87.77 46.12
C ASN A 538 26.22 88.57 47.22
N GLY A 539 27.49 88.91 47.03
CA GLY A 539 28.35 89.45 48.09
C GLY A 539 28.97 88.38 49.01
N SER A 540 28.67 87.09 48.79
CA SER A 540 29.18 85.99 49.61
C SER A 540 29.28 84.67 48.84
N TYR A 541 30.36 83.93 49.07
CA TYR A 541 30.59 82.57 48.58
C TYR A 541 30.33 81.55 49.71
N TYR A 542 29.40 80.62 49.50
CA TYR A 542 29.04 79.60 50.48
C TYR A 542 29.73 78.27 50.18
N PHE A 543 30.31 77.67 51.23
CA PHE A 543 30.91 76.35 51.16
C PHE A 543 29.90 75.27 51.52
N SER A 544 30.03 74.10 50.91
CA SER A 544 29.31 72.90 51.32
C SER A 544 29.96 72.28 52.56
N ASN A 545 29.21 71.43 53.26
CA ASN A 545 29.76 70.70 54.40
C ASN A 545 30.95 69.82 53.96
N ARG A 546 32.07 69.87 54.69
CA ARG A 546 33.32 69.15 54.37
C ARG A 546 34.01 69.57 53.07
N ASP A 547 33.69 70.74 52.51
CA ASP A 547 34.54 71.39 51.51
C ASP A 547 35.93 71.65 52.13
N TYR A 548 37.00 71.51 51.34
CA TYR A 548 38.36 71.83 51.77
C TYR A 548 38.80 73.14 51.14
N PHE A 549 39.01 74.16 51.96
CA PHE A 549 39.42 75.48 51.52
C PHE A 549 40.90 75.72 51.81
N THR A 550 41.61 76.35 50.87
CA THR A 550 43.04 76.69 51.01
C THR A 550 43.28 78.12 50.55
N VAL A 551 44.11 78.85 51.31
CA VAL A 551 44.64 80.15 50.96
C VAL A 551 46.17 80.05 50.95
N THR A 552 46.75 80.45 49.83
CA THR A 552 48.21 80.51 49.66
C THR A 552 48.61 81.95 49.42
N VAL A 553 49.54 82.47 50.22
CA VAL A 553 50.09 83.82 50.11
C VAL A 553 51.58 83.77 49.84
N THR A 554 52.01 84.41 48.76
CA THR A 554 53.43 84.52 48.39
C THR A 554 53.83 85.97 48.17
N ASN A 555 55.11 86.31 48.33
CA ASN A 555 55.58 87.67 48.05
C ASN A 555 55.83 87.89 46.55
N ARG A 556 55.37 89.04 46.02
CA ARG A 556 55.72 89.52 44.67
C ARG A 556 56.95 90.43 44.65
N THR A 557 57.22 91.12 45.75
CA THR A 557 58.42 91.97 45.93
C THR A 557 59.42 91.31 46.87
N GLY A 558 60.72 91.49 46.61
CA GLY A 558 61.77 91.00 47.50
C GLY A 558 61.81 91.76 48.84
N GLY A 559 62.06 91.03 49.93
CA GLY A 559 62.14 91.58 51.28
C GLY A 559 63.34 92.51 51.48
N ARG A 560 63.38 93.22 52.60
CA ARG A 560 64.48 94.16 52.90
C ARG A 560 65.78 93.40 53.17
N GLY A 561 65.70 92.23 53.80
CA GLY A 561 66.84 91.34 54.07
C GLY A 561 67.18 90.48 52.88
N MET A 562 66.23 89.67 52.40
CA MET A 562 66.44 88.76 51.26
C MET A 562 66.74 89.51 49.95
N GLY A 563 66.12 90.67 49.73
CA GLY A 563 66.44 91.53 48.59
C GLY A 563 67.86 92.12 48.64
N LEU A 564 68.39 92.38 49.84
CA LEU A 564 69.78 92.81 50.01
C LEU A 564 70.75 91.63 49.87
N LEU A 565 70.43 90.47 50.45
CA LEU A 565 71.19 89.22 50.27
C LEU A 565 71.35 88.88 48.79
N ARG A 566 70.29 88.98 47.99
CA ARG A 566 70.34 88.72 46.55
C ARG A 566 71.29 89.67 45.80
N LYS A 567 71.32 90.95 46.18
CA LYS A 567 72.23 91.93 45.56
C LYS A 567 73.70 91.59 45.84
N ILE A 568 73.97 90.93 46.96
CA ILE A 568 75.31 90.52 47.41
C ILE A 568 75.68 89.14 46.83
N PHE A 569 74.74 88.18 46.86
CA PHE A 569 74.90 86.80 46.43
C PHE A 569 73.93 86.49 45.28
N LYS A 570 74.43 86.56 44.04
CA LYS A 570 73.66 86.16 42.85
C LYS A 570 73.44 84.64 42.90
N GLY A 571 72.26 84.21 43.38
CA GLY A 571 71.89 82.81 43.53
C GLY A 571 70.89 82.50 44.65
N SER A 572 70.60 83.46 45.53
CA SER A 572 69.56 83.33 46.56
C SER A 572 68.15 83.56 45.97
N GLY A 573 67.18 82.74 46.40
CA GLY A 573 65.78 82.80 45.95
C GLY A 573 65.04 84.08 46.37
N ASP A 574 64.00 84.43 45.61
CA ASP A 574 63.19 85.66 45.80
C ASP A 574 62.07 85.51 46.83
N GLU A 575 61.73 84.26 47.16
CA GLU A 575 60.61 83.93 48.03
C GLU A 575 61.06 83.85 49.50
N TYR A 576 60.46 84.69 50.33
CA TYR A 576 60.67 84.71 51.78
C TYR A 576 59.36 84.72 52.56
N ILE A 577 58.24 85.02 51.90
CA ILE A 577 56.89 84.82 52.41
C ILE A 577 56.29 83.72 51.55
N HIS A 578 56.06 82.57 52.17
CA HIS A 578 55.27 81.49 51.61
C HIS A 578 54.40 80.93 52.73
N VAL A 579 53.15 81.36 52.77
CA VAL A 579 52.14 80.92 53.74
C VAL A 579 51.09 80.13 52.98
N ALA A 580 50.86 78.89 53.38
CA ALA A 580 49.75 78.09 52.89
C ALA A 580 48.97 77.59 54.10
N ASP A 581 47.73 78.04 54.25
CA ASP A 581 46.82 77.58 55.29
C ASP A 581 45.51 77.11 54.68
N GLY A 582 44.90 76.10 55.29
CA GLY A 582 43.70 75.48 54.76
C GLY A 582 43.10 74.46 55.73
N GLY A 583 41.89 74.03 55.42
CA GLY A 583 41.21 73.00 56.20
C GLY A 583 39.79 72.77 55.76
N TYR A 584 39.16 71.75 56.37
CA TYR A 584 37.77 71.43 56.10
C TYR A 584 36.84 72.47 56.75
N ILE A 585 35.81 72.85 56.00
CA ILE A 585 34.74 73.74 56.43
C ILE A 585 33.81 72.98 57.37
N ARG A 586 33.48 73.60 58.52
CA ARG A 586 32.58 73.05 59.56
C ARG A 586 33.02 71.69 60.10
N GLU A 587 34.32 71.39 60.06
CA GLU A 587 34.87 70.26 60.79
C GLU A 587 34.97 70.66 62.26
N GLU A 588 34.16 70.03 63.12
CA GLU A 588 34.27 70.21 64.57
C GLU A 588 35.71 69.88 64.98
N ILE A 589 36.43 70.89 65.49
CA ILE A 589 37.67 70.64 66.22
C ILE A 589 37.26 69.80 67.43
N GLN A 590 37.57 68.50 67.42
CA GLN A 590 37.51 67.71 68.64
C GLN A 590 38.36 68.43 69.69
N LYS A 591 37.71 68.91 70.74
CA LYS A 591 38.35 69.59 71.88
C LYS A 591 39.39 68.71 72.56
#